data_AF-A0A9E5WU73-F1
#
_entry.id   AF-A0A9E5WU73-F1
#
_cell.length_a   1.000
_cell.length_b   1.000
_cell.length_c   1.000
_cell.angle_alpha   90.00
_cell.angle_beta   90.00
_cell.angle_gamma   90.00
#
_symmetry.space_group_name_H-M   'P 1'
#
loop_
_entity.id
_entity.type
_entity.pdbx_description
1 polymer ?
#
loop_
_entity_poly.entity_id
_entity_poly.type
_entity_poly.pdbx_seq_one_letter_code
_entity_poly.pdbx_strand_id
1 'polypeptide(L)'
;EIRKRHDPKVRRWMPHITMIYPFVVREQFAAVAARIEPICRQLEPIDLVLGRIETFRHRHERYTLWLAPEPVEPLVSLHDALWRAVWNTEPPARRFRPHLSIGRVEGHQARQRLVDELTARWQPLRCRIDRLSLIWRSEPPEDVFRIGVDIPFRQNGMPLNETNCL
;
A
#
# COMPACT_ATOMS: atom_id res chain seq x y z
N GLU A 1 -2.89 4.36 -17.55
CA GLU A 1 -2.15 5.29 -18.44
C GLU A 1 -1.02 6.10 -17.76
N ILE A 2 -1.21 6.74 -16.59
CA ILE A 2 -0.13 7.54 -15.95
C ILE A 2 1.11 6.68 -15.61
N ARG A 3 0.94 5.59 -14.86
CA ARG A 3 2.06 4.69 -14.49
C ARG A 3 2.80 4.13 -15.70
N LYS A 4 2.09 3.80 -16.78
CA LYS A 4 2.72 3.32 -18.02
C LYS A 4 3.69 4.34 -18.62
N ARG A 5 3.40 5.64 -18.48
CA ARG A 5 4.23 6.73 -19.00
C ARG A 5 5.32 7.20 -18.04
N HIS A 6 5.07 7.14 -16.74
CA HIS A 6 5.93 7.82 -15.75
C HIS A 6 6.52 6.90 -14.67
N ASP A 7 6.10 5.65 -14.56
CA ASP A 7 6.64 4.71 -13.58
C ASP A 7 7.62 3.74 -14.26
N PRO A 8 8.95 3.91 -14.08
CA PRO A 8 9.94 3.01 -14.69
C PRO A 8 9.81 1.57 -14.17
N LYS A 9 9.07 1.36 -13.08
CA LYS A 9 8.82 0.04 -12.49
C LYS A 9 7.41 -0.49 -12.76
N VAL A 10 6.68 0.08 -13.73
CA VAL A 10 5.31 -0.33 -14.06
C VAL A 10 5.18 -1.82 -14.37
N ARG A 11 6.17 -2.41 -15.08
CA ARG A 11 6.22 -3.86 -15.36
C ARG A 11 6.34 -4.69 -14.08
N ARG A 12 7.08 -4.16 -13.11
CA ARG A 12 7.54 -4.88 -11.93
C ARG A 12 6.51 -4.90 -10.81
N TRP A 13 5.76 -3.82 -10.64
CA TRP A 13 4.83 -3.64 -9.52
C TRP A 13 3.39 -3.42 -9.99
N MET A 14 2.46 -4.22 -9.46
CA MET A 14 1.04 -3.87 -9.49
C MET A 14 0.78 -2.54 -8.75
N PRO A 15 -0.30 -1.79 -9.05
CA PRO A 15 -0.70 -0.66 -8.20
C PRO A 15 -1.02 -1.17 -6.79
N HIS A 16 -0.42 -0.58 -5.76
CA HIS A 16 -0.59 -1.00 -4.37
C HIS A 16 -0.34 0.16 -3.42
N ILE A 17 -0.80 0.01 -2.17
CA ILE A 17 -0.37 0.79 -1.02
C ILE A 17 0.46 -0.15 -0.15
N THR A 18 1.72 0.20 0.09
CA THR A 18 2.58 -0.61 0.97
C THR A 18 2.17 -0.40 2.42
N MET A 19 1.70 -1.46 3.08
CA MET A 19 1.34 -1.40 4.50
C MET A 19 2.56 -1.56 5.40
N ILE A 20 3.48 -2.48 5.10
CA ILE A 20 4.57 -2.85 6.00
C ILE A 20 5.89 -3.04 5.25
N TYR A 21 7.01 -2.61 5.87
CA TYR A 21 8.38 -2.79 5.40
C TYR A 21 9.34 -2.78 6.62
N PRO A 22 10.38 -3.65 6.71
CA PRO A 22 10.92 -4.55 5.67
C PRO A 22 10.04 -5.78 5.37
N PHE A 23 10.25 -6.39 4.19
CA PHE A 23 9.54 -7.61 3.80
C PHE A 23 10.02 -8.83 4.59
N VAL A 24 9.12 -9.81 4.76
CA VAL A 24 9.45 -11.16 5.22
C VAL A 24 9.81 -12.06 4.04
N VAL A 25 10.61 -13.09 4.28
CA VAL A 25 10.94 -14.09 3.25
C VAL A 25 9.71 -14.96 2.93
N ARG A 26 9.65 -15.51 1.72
CA ARG A 26 8.46 -16.21 1.22
C ARG A 26 8.09 -17.41 2.09
N GLU A 27 9.08 -18.08 2.65
CA GLU A 27 8.93 -19.24 3.53
C GLU A 27 8.17 -18.90 4.81
N GLN A 28 8.20 -17.63 5.23
CA GLN A 28 7.48 -17.14 6.41
C GLN A 28 6.04 -16.72 6.11
N PHE A 29 5.60 -16.73 4.85
CA PHE A 29 4.27 -16.22 4.48
C PHE A 29 3.15 -16.93 5.21
N ALA A 30 3.20 -18.26 5.35
CA ALA A 30 2.16 -19.00 6.06
C ALA A 30 2.07 -18.59 7.54
N ALA A 31 3.22 -18.48 8.22
CA ALA A 31 3.26 -18.08 9.62
C ALA A 31 2.81 -16.61 9.82
N VAL A 32 3.18 -15.72 8.90
CA VAL A 32 2.78 -14.31 8.93
C VAL A 32 1.29 -14.16 8.61
N ALA A 33 0.79 -14.88 7.61
CA ALA A 33 -0.63 -14.92 7.26
C ALA A 33 -1.49 -15.34 8.45
N ALA A 34 -1.10 -16.40 9.16
CA ALA A 34 -1.81 -16.86 10.36
C ALA A 34 -1.89 -15.79 11.47
N ARG A 35 -0.90 -14.91 11.58
CA ARG A 35 -0.90 -13.81 12.58
C ARG A 35 -1.76 -12.62 12.18
N ILE A 36 -1.82 -12.30 10.88
CA ILE A 36 -2.51 -11.10 10.39
C ILE A 36 -3.94 -11.39 9.91
N GLU A 37 -4.28 -12.65 9.63
CA GLU A 37 -5.63 -13.04 9.20
C GLU A 37 -6.71 -12.65 10.24
N PRO A 38 -6.54 -12.89 11.56
CA PRO A 38 -7.53 -12.46 12.55
C PRO A 38 -7.81 -10.95 12.51
N ILE A 39 -6.77 -10.13 12.26
CA ILE A 39 -6.91 -8.67 12.12
C ILE A 39 -7.74 -8.36 10.87
N CYS A 40 -7.39 -8.96 9.73
CA CYS A 40 -8.09 -8.72 8.47
C CYS A 40 -9.57 -9.12 8.55
N ARG A 41 -9.88 -10.27 9.18
CA ARG A 41 -11.24 -10.80 9.32
C ARG A 41 -12.16 -9.96 10.22
N GLN A 42 -11.60 -9.07 11.04
CA GLN A 42 -12.37 -8.13 11.88
C GLN A 42 -12.64 -6.79 11.19
N LEU A 43 -11.95 -6.51 10.07
CA LEU A 43 -12.07 -5.24 9.38
C LEU A 43 -13.15 -5.30 8.32
N GLU A 44 -14.00 -4.28 8.28
CA GLU A 44 -14.82 -4.00 7.10
C GLU A 44 -13.93 -3.51 5.94
N PRO A 45 -14.33 -3.74 4.68
CA PRO A 45 -13.63 -3.14 3.55
C PRO A 45 -13.61 -1.61 3.66
N ILE A 46 -12.46 -1.03 3.33
CA ILE A 46 -12.16 0.39 3.54
C ILE A 46 -12.46 1.13 2.24
N ASP A 47 -13.42 2.04 2.27
CA ASP A 47 -13.66 2.97 1.16
C ASP A 47 -12.72 4.17 1.24
N LEU A 48 -12.06 4.47 0.13
CA LEU A 48 -11.07 5.55 0.01
C LEU A 48 -11.30 6.38 -1.24
N VAL A 49 -10.85 7.63 -1.18
CA VAL A 49 -10.70 8.54 -2.30
C VAL A 49 -9.22 8.83 -2.51
N LEU A 50 -8.75 8.62 -3.73
CA LEU A 50 -7.42 9.01 -4.20
C LEU A 50 -7.54 10.31 -4.98
N GLY A 51 -7.74 11.42 -4.26
CA GLY A 51 -8.09 12.72 -4.83
C GLY A 51 -6.92 13.66 -5.05
N ARG A 52 -5.82 13.49 -4.32
CA ARG A 52 -4.69 14.43 -4.33
C ARG A 52 -3.41 13.78 -4.82
N ILE A 53 -2.67 14.52 -5.64
CA ILE A 53 -1.32 14.16 -6.07
C ILE A 53 -0.32 14.84 -5.15
N GLU A 54 0.56 14.06 -4.53
CA GLU A 54 1.65 14.54 -3.69
C GLU A 54 2.99 14.00 -4.18
N THR A 55 4.09 14.50 -3.59
CA THR A 55 5.44 14.08 -3.97
C THR A 55 6.32 13.73 -2.76
N PHE A 56 7.22 12.76 -2.96
CA PHE A 56 8.39 12.57 -2.11
C PHE A 56 9.63 13.04 -2.84
N ARG A 57 10.50 13.80 -2.15
CA ARG A 57 11.84 14.13 -2.62
C ARG A 57 12.83 13.07 -2.17
N HIS A 58 13.61 12.55 -3.09
CA HIS A 58 14.75 11.66 -2.87
C HIS A 58 16.06 12.42 -3.13
N ARG A 59 17.19 11.72 -3.01
CA ARG A 59 18.51 12.26 -3.36
C ARG A 59 18.59 12.62 -4.86
N HIS A 60 19.49 13.54 -5.21
CA HIS A 60 19.75 13.96 -6.59
C HIS A 60 18.51 14.48 -7.33
N GLU A 61 17.66 15.25 -6.64
CA GLU A 61 16.43 15.84 -7.22
C GLU A 61 15.50 14.84 -7.91
N ARG A 62 15.47 13.60 -7.43
CA ARG A 62 14.51 12.59 -7.88
C ARG A 62 13.24 12.69 -7.06
N TYR A 63 12.09 12.65 -7.71
CA TYR A 63 10.80 12.74 -7.06
C TYR A 63 9.96 11.51 -7.38
N THR A 64 9.22 11.02 -6.39
CA THR A 64 8.12 10.07 -6.62
C THR A 64 6.81 10.81 -6.51
N LEU A 65 5.97 10.73 -7.53
CA LEU A 65 4.60 11.20 -7.52
C LEU A 65 3.71 10.08 -7.01
N TRP A 66 2.74 10.42 -6.17
CA TRP A 66 1.84 9.45 -5.58
C TRP A 66 0.47 10.05 -5.26
N LEU A 67 -0.55 9.19 -5.18
CA LEU A 67 -1.89 9.56 -4.79
C LEU A 67 -2.08 9.36 -3.29
N ALA A 68 -2.58 10.39 -2.61
CA ALA A 68 -2.91 10.36 -1.19
C ALA A 68 -4.30 9.74 -0.98
N PRO A 69 -4.41 8.67 -0.17
CA PRO A 69 -5.70 8.11 0.23
C PRO A 69 -6.36 8.95 1.32
N GLU A 70 -7.67 9.12 1.20
CA GLU A 70 -8.54 9.77 2.18
C GLU A 70 -9.81 8.92 2.40
N PRO A 71 -10.24 8.63 3.65
CA PRO A 71 -9.56 8.95 4.91
C PRO A 71 -8.25 8.17 5.09
N VAL A 72 -7.31 8.71 5.88
CA VAL A 72 -6.00 8.09 6.10
C VAL A 72 -5.99 7.18 7.33
N GLU A 73 -6.89 7.46 8.27
CA GLU A 73 -6.96 6.90 9.61
C GLU A 73 -7.11 5.37 9.59
N PRO A 74 -8.01 4.76 8.78
CA PRO A 74 -8.14 3.30 8.74
C PRO A 74 -6.85 2.60 8.29
N LEU A 75 -6.10 3.21 7.37
CA LEU A 75 -4.83 2.66 6.90
C LEU A 75 -3.73 2.79 7.95
N VAL A 76 -3.73 3.87 8.75
CA VAL A 76 -2.79 4.04 9.86
C VAL A 76 -3.08 3.00 10.96
N SER A 77 -4.34 2.84 11.36
CA SER A 77 -4.71 1.83 12.35
C SER A 77 -4.38 0.40 11.88
N LEU A 78 -4.63 0.10 10.59
CA LEU A 78 -4.25 -1.18 10.00
C LEU A 78 -2.73 -1.37 9.99
N HIS A 79 -1.95 -0.35 9.62
CA HIS A 79 -0.49 -0.40 9.67
C HIS A 79 0.02 -0.78 11.06
N ASP A 80 -0.47 -0.10 12.10
CA ASP A 80 -0.03 -0.32 13.47
C ASP A 80 -0.38 -1.74 13.96
N ALA A 81 -1.59 -2.21 13.65
CA ALA A 81 -2.03 -3.56 14.01
C ALA A 81 -1.20 -4.65 13.29
N LEU A 82 -0.99 -4.49 11.98
CA LEU A 82 -0.13 -5.39 11.20
C LEU A 82 1.30 -5.37 11.74
N TRP A 83 1.81 -4.20 12.13
CA TRP A 83 3.18 -4.10 12.60
C TRP A 83 3.38 -4.91 13.89
N ARG A 84 2.52 -4.71 14.88
CA ARG A 84 2.61 -5.46 16.14
C ARG A 84 2.46 -6.97 15.89
N ALA A 85 1.55 -7.39 15.02
CA ALA A 85 1.35 -8.80 14.72
C ALA A 85 2.54 -9.47 14.01
N VAL A 86 3.21 -8.75 13.10
CA VAL A 86 4.33 -9.30 12.33
C VAL A 86 5.62 -9.31 13.14
N TRP A 87 5.95 -8.19 13.79
CA TRP A 87 7.25 -7.98 14.41
C TRP A 87 7.26 -8.00 15.94
N ASN A 88 6.09 -8.04 16.59
CA ASN A 88 5.97 -8.01 18.05
C ASN A 88 6.70 -6.83 18.70
N THR A 89 6.68 -5.67 18.03
CA THR A 89 7.27 -4.40 18.49
C THR A 89 6.36 -3.24 18.13
N GLU A 90 6.63 -2.05 18.66
CA GLU A 90 5.96 -0.82 18.23
C GLU A 90 6.42 -0.39 16.83
N PRO A 91 5.55 0.23 16.02
CA PRO A 91 5.92 0.81 14.74
C PRO A 91 7.08 1.81 14.87
N PRO A 92 7.86 2.03 13.81
CA PRO A 92 8.92 3.03 13.83
C PRO A 92 8.35 4.40 14.16
N ALA A 93 9.08 5.21 14.92
CA ALA A 93 8.67 6.57 15.28
C ALA A 93 8.35 7.47 14.06
N ARG A 94 8.89 7.11 12.89
CA ARG A 94 8.55 7.80 11.64
C ARG A 94 7.11 7.48 11.24
N ARG A 95 6.28 8.52 11.20
CA ARG A 95 4.88 8.44 10.78
C ARG A 95 4.70 7.64 9.48
N PHE A 96 3.80 6.65 9.52
CA PHE A 96 3.32 5.95 8.34
C PHE A 96 2.63 6.91 7.37
N ARG A 97 2.99 6.81 6.08
CA ARG A 97 2.43 7.64 5.01
C ARG A 97 1.90 6.72 3.92
N PRO A 98 0.63 6.27 4.00
CA PRO A 98 0.06 5.44 2.96
C PRO A 98 -0.02 6.25 1.67
N HIS A 99 0.34 5.62 0.56
CA HIS A 99 0.40 6.27 -0.74
C HIS A 99 0.33 5.24 -1.86
N LEU A 100 -0.23 5.62 -3.00
CA LEU A 100 -0.15 4.84 -4.24
C LEU A 100 0.81 5.54 -5.19
N SER A 101 1.98 4.94 -5.43
CA SER A 101 2.97 5.52 -6.35
C SER A 101 2.47 5.49 -7.80
N ILE A 102 2.50 6.65 -8.48
CA ILE A 102 2.02 6.79 -9.86
C ILE A 102 3.11 7.14 -10.87
N GLY A 103 4.29 7.56 -10.42
CA GLY A 103 5.40 7.86 -11.32
C GLY A 103 6.62 8.44 -10.62
N ARG A 104 7.67 8.65 -11.41
CA ARG A 104 8.91 9.31 -10.99
C ARG A 104 9.30 10.37 -12.01
N VAL A 105 9.97 11.41 -11.53
CA VAL A 105 10.47 12.51 -12.34
C VAL A 105 11.75 13.06 -11.72
N GLU A 106 12.66 13.57 -12.53
CA GLU A 106 13.92 14.18 -12.09
C GLU A 106 13.89 15.68 -12.37
N GLY A 107 14.42 16.47 -11.44
CA GLY A 107 14.49 17.93 -11.54
C GLY A 107 13.26 18.65 -11.00
N HIS A 108 13.50 19.70 -10.20
CA HIS A 108 12.46 20.46 -9.52
C HIS A 108 11.40 21.07 -10.46
N GLN A 109 11.85 21.66 -11.58
CA GLN A 109 10.96 22.29 -12.57
C GLN A 109 10.12 21.26 -13.34
N ALA A 110 10.70 20.10 -13.70
CA ALA A 110 9.95 19.03 -14.35
C ALA A 110 8.91 18.43 -13.41
N ARG A 111 9.25 18.26 -12.12
CA ARG A 111 8.29 17.87 -11.09
C ARG A 111 7.13 18.85 -10.98
N GLN A 112 7.39 20.16 -10.97
CA GLN A 112 6.31 21.15 -10.84
C GLN A 112 5.35 21.05 -12.04
N ARG A 113 5.90 21.10 -13.26
CA ARG A 113 5.11 21.00 -14.50
C ARG A 113 4.24 19.74 -14.54
N LEU A 114 4.81 18.58 -14.17
CA LEU A 114 4.08 17.32 -14.17
C LEU A 114 2.97 17.29 -13.12
N VAL A 115 3.22 17.82 -11.92
CA VAL A 115 2.19 17.90 -10.88
C VAL A 115 1.04 18.81 -11.32
N ASP A 116 1.34 19.97 -11.90
CA ASP A 116 0.32 20.91 -12.37
C ASP A 116 -0.53 20.29 -13.49
N GLU A 117 0.13 19.66 -14.48
CA GLU A 117 -0.55 18.99 -15.60
C GLU A 117 -1.48 17.87 -15.11
N LEU A 118 -0.97 17.00 -14.23
CA LEU A 118 -1.75 15.88 -13.74
C LEU A 118 -2.90 16.35 -12.84
N THR A 119 -2.66 17.31 -11.97
CA THR A 119 -3.68 17.85 -11.05
C THR A 119 -4.83 18.51 -11.82
N ALA A 120 -4.53 19.29 -12.86
CA ALA A 120 -5.54 19.96 -13.69
C ALA A 120 -6.47 18.98 -14.42
N ARG A 121 -6.05 17.74 -14.62
CA ARG A 121 -6.81 16.69 -15.33
C ARG A 121 -7.28 15.56 -14.40
N TRP A 122 -6.90 15.60 -13.13
CA TRP A 122 -7.15 14.48 -12.23
C TRP A 122 -8.63 14.42 -11.85
N GLN A 123 -9.22 13.24 -12.01
CA GLN A 123 -10.53 12.93 -11.46
C GLN A 123 -10.33 12.04 -10.23
N PRO A 124 -10.86 12.42 -9.05
CA PRO A 124 -10.72 11.62 -7.84
C PRO A 124 -11.19 10.18 -8.06
N LEU A 125 -10.30 9.23 -7.79
CA LEU A 125 -10.63 7.81 -7.89
C LEU A 125 -11.19 7.32 -6.57
N ARG A 126 -12.42 6.80 -6.59
CA ARG A 126 -13.00 6.08 -5.45
C ARG A 126 -12.62 4.60 -5.56
N CYS A 127 -12.10 4.03 -4.48
CA CYS A 127 -11.76 2.62 -4.42
C CYS A 127 -12.18 2.01 -3.08
N ARG A 128 -12.51 0.72 -3.11
CA ARG A 128 -12.78 -0.09 -1.92
C ARG A 128 -11.65 -1.09 -1.77
N ILE A 129 -10.97 -1.07 -0.63
CA ILE A 129 -9.94 -2.05 -0.27
C ILE A 129 -10.60 -3.13 0.56
N ASP A 130 -10.61 -4.36 0.03
CA ASP A 130 -11.28 -5.51 0.62
C ASP A 130 -10.31 -6.65 0.99
N ARG A 131 -9.00 -6.44 0.84
CA ARG A 131 -7.99 -7.48 1.09
C ARG A 131 -6.60 -6.91 1.34
N LEU A 132 -5.79 -7.73 2.01
CA LEU A 132 -4.37 -7.53 2.17
C LEU A 132 -3.61 -8.67 1.50
N SER A 133 -2.61 -8.34 0.69
CA SER A 133 -1.81 -9.36 -0.01
C SER A 133 -0.35 -9.35 0.47
N LEU A 134 0.21 -10.54 0.70
CA LEU A 134 1.64 -10.76 0.82
C LEU A 134 2.21 -11.02 -0.58
N ILE A 135 3.17 -10.18 -1.00
CA ILE A 135 3.73 -10.22 -2.35
C ILE A 135 5.22 -10.58 -2.31
N TRP A 136 5.66 -11.30 -3.33
CA TRP A 136 7.05 -11.74 -3.48
C TRP A 136 7.51 -11.56 -4.93
N ARG A 137 8.82 -11.61 -5.16
CA ARG A 137 9.42 -11.63 -6.50
C ARG A 137 10.69 -12.47 -6.50
N SER A 138 11.12 -12.91 -7.68
CA SER A 138 12.46 -13.47 -7.88
C SER A 138 13.49 -12.36 -8.13
N GLU A 139 14.75 -12.76 -8.30
CA GLU A 139 15.79 -11.87 -8.82
C GLU A 139 15.55 -11.56 -10.32
N PRO A 140 16.10 -10.44 -10.83
CA PRO A 140 16.08 -10.14 -12.26
C PRO A 140 16.62 -11.30 -13.11
N PRO A 141 16.03 -11.56 -14.29
CA PRO A 141 15.01 -10.74 -14.97
C PRO A 141 13.55 -11.03 -14.54
N GLU A 142 13.31 -12.06 -13.73
CA GLU A 142 11.97 -12.51 -13.27
C GLU A 142 11.47 -11.73 -12.04
N ASP A 143 11.78 -10.43 -11.99
CA ASP A 143 11.63 -9.61 -10.80
C ASP A 143 10.23 -9.01 -10.59
N VAL A 144 9.25 -9.46 -11.37
CA VAL A 144 7.85 -9.05 -11.29
C VAL A 144 7.24 -9.57 -9.98
N PHE A 145 6.62 -8.67 -9.23
CA PHE A 145 5.92 -9.05 -8.00
C PHE A 145 4.68 -9.87 -8.29
N ARG A 146 4.51 -10.92 -7.50
CA ARG A 146 3.38 -11.86 -7.54
C ARG A 146 2.74 -11.92 -6.16
N ILE A 147 1.43 -12.12 -6.14
CA ILE A 147 0.70 -12.40 -4.90
C ILE A 147 1.05 -13.82 -4.46
N GLY A 148 1.51 -13.97 -3.22
CA GLY A 148 1.75 -15.26 -2.59
C GLY A 148 0.60 -15.68 -1.68
N VAL A 149 0.09 -14.74 -0.90
CA VAL A 149 -1.09 -14.93 -0.04
C VAL A 149 -2.00 -13.71 -0.22
N ASP A 150 -3.30 -13.94 -0.27
CA ASP A 150 -4.33 -12.90 -0.31
C ASP A 150 -5.32 -13.15 0.84
N ILE A 151 -5.53 -12.15 1.68
CA ILE A 151 -6.32 -12.27 2.91
C ILE A 151 -7.48 -11.29 2.81
N PRO A 152 -8.71 -11.78 2.63
CA PRO A 152 -9.87 -10.90 2.52
C PRO A 152 -10.17 -10.25 3.87
N PHE A 153 -10.66 -9.02 3.80
CA PHE A 153 -11.32 -8.37 4.91
C PHE A 153 -12.69 -9.03 5.16
N ARG A 154 -13.36 -8.69 6.25
CA ARG A 154 -14.69 -9.23 6.57
C ARG A 154 -15.63 -9.02 5.38
N GLN A 155 -16.29 -10.10 4.95
CA GLN A 155 -17.37 -10.01 3.97
C GLN A 155 -18.68 -9.73 4.72
N ASN A 156 -19.48 -8.78 4.22
CA ASN A 156 -20.80 -8.47 4.76
C ASN A 156 -21.62 -9.76 4.93
N GLY A 157 -22.11 -10.01 6.16
CA GLY A 157 -22.98 -11.16 6.49
C GLY A 157 -22.34 -12.30 7.26
N MET A 158 -21.02 -12.26 7.53
CA MET A 158 -20.37 -13.22 8.44
C MET A 158 -20.42 -12.69 9.88
N PRO A 159 -21.03 -13.41 10.85
CA PRO A 159 -21.03 -13.00 12.24
C PRO A 159 -19.60 -12.89 12.78
N LEU A 160 -19.37 -11.94 13.69
CA LEU A 160 -18.14 -11.94 14.48
C LEU A 160 -18.13 -13.24 15.27
N ASN A 161 -17.16 -14.12 15.02
CA ASN A 161 -16.91 -15.22 15.93
C ASN A 161 -16.39 -14.59 17.23
N GLU A 162 -17.29 -14.48 18.22
CA GLU A 162 -16.92 -14.32 19.61
C GLU A 162 -16.11 -15.55 19.99
N THR A 163 -14.78 -15.47 19.90
CA THR A 163 -13.93 -16.52 20.46
C THR A 163 -12.73 -15.88 21.15
N ASN A 164 -12.78 -16.04 22.48
CA ASN A 164 -11.74 -15.88 23.50
C ASN A 164 -11.45 -14.46 24.02
N CYS A 165 -12.38 -13.97 24.85
CA CYS A 165 -11.97 -13.56 26.19
C CYS A 165 -11.64 -14.83 27.01
N LEU A 166 -10.36 -15.09 27.22
CA LEU A 166 -9.84 -15.74 28.42
C LEU A 166 -8.83 -14.79 29.04
#